data_AF-A0A812S6S2-F1
#
_entry.id   AF-A0A812S6S2-F1
#
_cell.length_a   1.000
_cell.length_b   1.000
_cell.length_c   1.000
_cell.angle_alpha   90.00
_cell.angle_beta   90.00
_cell.angle_gamma   90.00
#
_symmetry.space_group_name_H-M   'P 1'
#
loop_
_entity.id
_entity.type
_entity.pdbx_description
1 polymer ?
#
loop_
_entity_poly.entity_id
_entity_poly.type
_entity_poly.pdbx_seq_one_letter_code
_entity_poly.pdbx_strand_id
1 'polypeptide(L)'
;MPSAELLYGKAISLLSSMPEKMEATLYSNRSMVRLNLNKVEGALEDAKKCLELDPKFVKAHHRKAQALLRLSEWDEAIKAAEEGSKLDPENKAFPELIEKAKKDQEKDAADKAKLKADAQDVRVELHNASTARAPPKPKDKADKENESGEMRGYKKTADGRTTSYFHTDISDEAKKLIEAQGFGKPKKLDAPVEADDVKGGGSQWNQAGTYEEKGMTKWLEDRLKSGLVGLRFNLPKSDGHISTMSVADLKGDCSISVSRGKRRHLMDVSFNVEYEAKVGNSSGKGKLAFTEVTSDGDDPEVRNEPAADVPPAIREVLDAFVKPAGQGLQPLVLAEIRKTIEEYKGK
;
A
#
# COMPACT_ATOMS: atom_id res chain seq x y z
N MET A 1 -4.57 -32.75 -26.16
CA MET A 1 -3.23 -32.72 -25.56
C MET A 1 -3.17 -32.81 -24.02
N PRO A 2 -4.20 -32.45 -23.21
CA PRO A 2 -4.12 -32.59 -21.74
C PRO A 2 -3.86 -34.03 -21.25
N SER A 3 -4.40 -35.02 -21.98
CA SER A 3 -4.20 -36.44 -21.68
C SER A 3 -2.73 -36.87 -21.77
N ALA A 4 -1.93 -36.24 -22.64
CA ALA A 4 -0.51 -36.57 -22.80
C ALA A 4 0.31 -36.13 -21.58
N GLU A 5 0.02 -34.96 -21.00
CA GLU A 5 0.68 -34.50 -19.77
C GLU A 5 0.43 -35.48 -18.60
N LEU A 6 -0.82 -35.93 -18.44
CA LEU A 6 -1.20 -36.89 -17.41
C LEU A 6 -0.51 -38.25 -17.60
N LEU A 7 -0.41 -38.72 -18.85
CA LEU A 7 0.28 -39.98 -19.15
C LEU A 7 1.79 -39.89 -18.85
N TYR A 8 2.44 -38.78 -19.19
CA TYR A 8 3.85 -38.57 -18.82
C TYR A 8 4.04 -38.42 -17.31
N GLY A 9 3.11 -37.75 -16.61
CA GLY A 9 3.12 -37.68 -15.15
C GLY A 9 3.02 -39.06 -14.49
N LYS A 10 2.09 -39.91 -14.97
CA LYS A 10 1.97 -41.31 -14.52
C LYS A 10 3.21 -42.13 -14.86
N ALA A 11 3.76 -41.98 -16.06
CA ALA A 11 4.98 -42.68 -16.47
C ALA A 11 6.14 -42.34 -15.53
N ILE A 12 6.36 -41.05 -15.22
CA ILE A 12 7.39 -40.60 -14.30
C ILE A 12 7.16 -41.16 -12.88
N SER A 13 5.91 -41.23 -12.40
CA SER A 13 5.62 -41.81 -11.08
C SER A 13 5.87 -43.31 -10.98
N LEU A 14 5.79 -44.04 -12.10
CA LEU A 14 6.09 -45.47 -12.18
C LEU A 14 7.58 -45.74 -12.43
N LEU A 15 8.38 -44.70 -12.66
CA LEU A 15 9.76 -44.81 -13.13
C LEU A 15 10.80 -45.01 -12.03
N SER A 16 10.40 -45.11 -10.76
CA SER A 16 11.30 -45.36 -9.61
C SER A 16 12.15 -46.66 -9.72
N SER A 17 12.04 -47.41 -10.83
CA SER A 17 12.78 -48.64 -11.12
C SER A 17 13.44 -48.68 -12.51
N MET A 18 13.63 -47.54 -13.21
CA MET A 18 14.10 -47.49 -14.62
C MET A 18 15.40 -46.66 -14.79
N PRO A 19 16.09 -46.76 -15.96
CA PRO A 19 17.32 -46.03 -16.22
C PRO A 19 17.12 -44.52 -16.38
N GLU A 20 18.02 -43.71 -15.81
CA GLU A 20 18.02 -42.23 -15.81
C GLU A 20 17.86 -41.60 -17.22
N LYS A 21 18.39 -42.26 -18.25
CA LYS A 21 18.29 -41.80 -19.65
C LYS A 21 16.86 -41.80 -20.20
N MET A 22 16.05 -42.76 -19.76
CA MET A 22 14.64 -42.84 -20.15
C MET A 22 13.82 -41.76 -19.42
N GLU A 23 14.20 -41.49 -18.17
CA GLU A 23 13.61 -40.44 -17.35
C GLU A 23 13.82 -39.04 -17.95
N ALA A 24 15.05 -38.72 -18.37
CA ALA A 24 15.36 -37.46 -19.06
C ALA A 24 14.48 -37.24 -20.31
N THR A 25 14.29 -38.30 -21.11
CA THR A 25 13.47 -38.23 -22.33
C THR A 25 12.02 -37.90 -22.02
N LEU A 26 11.45 -38.49 -20.97
CA LEU A 26 10.07 -38.27 -20.53
C LEU A 26 9.86 -36.85 -20.01
N TYR A 27 10.78 -36.33 -19.18
CA TYR A 27 10.73 -34.94 -18.75
C TYR A 27 10.78 -33.97 -19.93
N SER A 28 11.65 -34.20 -20.91
CA SER A 28 11.72 -33.34 -22.09
C SER A 28 10.44 -33.39 -22.94
N ASN A 29 9.82 -34.57 -23.08
CA ASN A 29 8.56 -34.70 -23.82
C ASN A 29 7.38 -34.06 -23.06
N ARG A 30 7.36 -34.16 -21.73
CA ARG A 30 6.36 -33.48 -20.88
C ARG A 30 6.52 -31.96 -20.95
N SER A 31 7.75 -31.46 -20.93
CA SER A 31 8.07 -30.04 -21.12
C SER A 31 7.48 -29.49 -22.43
N MET A 32 7.62 -30.23 -23.54
CA MET A 32 7.01 -29.84 -24.83
C MET A 32 5.48 -29.75 -24.75
N VAL A 33 4.83 -30.75 -24.15
CA VAL A 33 3.37 -30.75 -23.99
C VAL A 33 2.93 -29.58 -23.13
N ARG A 34 3.64 -29.27 -22.05
CA ARG A 34 3.36 -28.13 -21.17
C ARG A 34 3.52 -26.79 -21.88
N LEU A 35 4.56 -26.63 -22.72
CA LEU A 35 4.70 -25.45 -23.59
C LEU A 35 3.50 -25.27 -24.53
N ASN A 36 3.02 -26.37 -25.13
CA ASN A 36 1.85 -26.34 -26.00
C ASN A 36 0.53 -26.06 -25.25
N LEU A 37 0.48 -26.35 -23.94
CA LEU A 37 -0.65 -26.07 -23.06
C LEU A 37 -0.53 -24.70 -22.37
N ASN A 38 0.45 -23.86 -22.74
CA ASN A 38 0.76 -22.58 -22.10
C ASN A 38 1.07 -22.67 -20.59
N LYS A 39 1.46 -23.84 -20.08
CA LYS A 39 1.94 -24.05 -18.71
C LYS A 39 3.46 -23.85 -18.68
N VAL A 40 3.89 -22.61 -18.77
CA VAL A 40 5.29 -22.27 -19.08
C VAL A 40 6.24 -22.56 -17.92
N GLU A 41 5.87 -22.25 -16.66
CA GLU A 41 6.75 -22.53 -15.52
C GLU A 41 6.99 -24.04 -15.35
N GLY A 42 5.92 -24.84 -15.42
CA GLY A 42 6.04 -26.30 -15.33
C GLY A 42 6.82 -26.91 -16.49
N ALA A 43 6.85 -26.27 -17.66
CA ALA A 43 7.68 -26.69 -18.78
C ALA A 43 9.17 -26.39 -18.54
N LEU A 44 9.47 -25.25 -17.90
CA LEU A 44 10.82 -24.87 -17.52
C LEU A 44 11.39 -25.82 -16.47
N GLU A 45 10.61 -26.15 -15.44
CA GLU A 45 11.00 -27.12 -14.41
C GLU A 45 11.34 -28.49 -15.02
N ASP A 46 10.51 -28.97 -15.94
CA ASP A 46 10.74 -30.25 -16.62
C ASP A 46 11.98 -30.20 -17.52
N ALA A 47 12.23 -29.08 -18.20
CA ALA A 47 13.44 -28.91 -18.99
C ALA A 47 14.69 -28.86 -18.10
N LYS A 48 14.62 -28.20 -16.94
CA LYS A 48 15.71 -28.18 -15.93
C LYS A 48 16.00 -29.58 -15.40
N LYS A 49 14.98 -30.33 -14.96
CA LYS A 49 15.14 -31.72 -14.52
C LYS A 49 15.71 -32.63 -15.60
N CYS A 50 15.30 -32.45 -16.85
CA CYS A 50 15.89 -33.18 -17.96
C CYS A 50 17.39 -32.92 -18.12
N LEU A 51 17.83 -31.66 -17.94
CA LEU A 51 19.24 -31.28 -18.03
C LEU A 51 20.06 -31.68 -16.79
N GLU A 52 19.43 -31.82 -15.63
CA GLU A 52 20.06 -32.41 -14.43
C GLU A 52 20.39 -33.89 -14.66
N LEU A 53 19.50 -34.62 -15.33
CA LEU A 53 19.68 -36.04 -15.66
C LEU A 53 20.61 -36.26 -16.87
N ASP A 54 20.45 -35.47 -17.92
CA ASP A 54 21.30 -35.51 -19.12
C ASP A 54 21.65 -34.08 -19.59
N PRO A 55 22.81 -33.55 -19.16
CA PRO A 55 23.26 -32.22 -19.55
C PRO A 55 23.50 -32.05 -21.06
N LYS A 56 23.70 -33.14 -21.80
CA LYS A 56 23.97 -33.15 -23.25
C LYS A 56 22.69 -33.23 -24.07
N PHE A 57 21.52 -33.19 -23.44
CA PHE A 57 20.24 -33.34 -24.14
C PHE A 57 19.84 -32.05 -24.87
N VAL A 58 20.24 -31.95 -26.15
CA VAL A 58 20.04 -30.77 -27.02
C VAL A 58 18.59 -30.27 -27.03
N LYS A 59 17.60 -31.17 -27.15
CA LYS A 59 16.18 -30.76 -27.19
C LYS A 59 15.68 -30.19 -25.86
N ALA A 60 16.34 -30.44 -24.74
CA ALA A 60 15.96 -29.87 -23.45
C ALA A 60 16.46 -28.43 -23.31
N HIS A 61 17.68 -28.15 -23.79
CA HIS A 61 18.18 -26.77 -23.93
C HIS A 61 17.26 -25.91 -24.79
N HIS A 62 16.81 -26.46 -25.92
CA HIS A 62 15.84 -25.78 -26.78
C HIS A 62 14.50 -25.51 -26.07
N ARG A 63 13.97 -26.48 -25.33
CA ARG A 63 12.71 -26.31 -24.57
C ARG A 63 12.85 -25.34 -23.40
N LYS A 64 14.00 -25.36 -22.71
CA LYS A 64 14.36 -24.40 -21.66
C LYS A 64 14.39 -22.98 -22.22
N ALA A 65 15.09 -22.76 -23.33
CA ALA A 65 15.14 -21.46 -24.00
C ALA A 65 13.75 -20.98 -24.45
N GLN A 66 12.92 -21.86 -25.01
CA GLN A 66 11.53 -21.53 -25.37
C GLN A 66 10.65 -21.18 -24.16
N ALA A 67 10.81 -21.88 -23.05
CA ALA A 67 10.08 -21.58 -21.82
C ALA A 67 10.50 -20.21 -21.26
N LEU A 68 11.80 -19.93 -21.17
CA LEU A 68 12.35 -18.67 -20.68
C LEU A 68 11.94 -17.48 -21.55
N LEU A 69 11.93 -17.65 -22.88
CA LEU A 69 11.39 -16.65 -23.81
C LEU A 69 9.94 -16.29 -23.51
N ARG A 70 9.10 -17.28 -23.18
CA ARG A 70 7.69 -17.04 -22.84
C ARG A 70 7.49 -16.45 -21.44
N LEU A 71 8.46 -16.60 -20.54
CA LEU A 71 8.49 -15.97 -19.22
C LEU A 71 9.14 -14.58 -19.24
N SER A 72 9.56 -14.09 -20.41
CA SER A 72 10.27 -12.82 -20.57
C SER A 72 11.61 -12.75 -19.82
N GLU A 73 12.21 -13.91 -19.53
CA GLU A 73 13.56 -14.03 -18.96
C GLU A 73 14.60 -14.10 -20.08
N TRP A 74 14.80 -12.98 -20.77
CA TRP A 74 15.55 -12.92 -22.03
C TRP A 74 17.02 -13.35 -21.91
N ASP A 75 17.72 -12.90 -20.86
CA ASP A 75 19.14 -13.19 -20.67
C ASP A 75 19.39 -14.68 -20.40
N GLU A 76 18.51 -15.31 -19.60
CA GLU A 76 18.59 -16.75 -19.34
C GLU A 76 18.22 -17.56 -20.59
N ALA A 77 17.25 -17.08 -21.37
CA ALA A 77 16.86 -17.72 -22.62
C ALA A 77 18.02 -17.74 -23.63
N ILE A 78 18.75 -16.63 -23.77
CA ILE A 78 19.93 -16.52 -24.62
C ILE A 78 21.00 -17.50 -24.15
N LYS A 79 21.33 -17.52 -22.86
CA LYS A 79 22.32 -18.46 -22.29
C LYS A 79 21.95 -19.92 -22.55
N ALA A 80 20.69 -20.31 -22.31
CA ALA A 80 20.23 -21.67 -22.56
C ALA A 80 20.30 -22.05 -24.06
N ALA A 81 19.99 -21.11 -24.95
CA ALA A 81 20.12 -21.33 -26.39
C ALA A 81 21.59 -21.40 -26.85
N GLU A 82 22.49 -20.62 -26.26
CA GLU A 82 23.93 -20.67 -26.50
C GLU A 82 24.55 -22.00 -26.03
N GLU A 83 24.13 -22.50 -24.86
CA GLU A 83 24.52 -23.83 -24.35
C GLU A 83 24.07 -24.95 -25.31
N GLY A 84 22.83 -24.87 -25.80
CA GLY A 84 22.32 -25.82 -26.79
C GLY A 84 23.05 -25.73 -28.14
N SER A 85 23.37 -24.52 -28.60
CA SER A 85 24.12 -24.27 -29.84
C SER A 85 25.55 -24.83 -29.79
N LYS A 86 26.21 -24.80 -28.62
CA LYS A 86 27.52 -25.44 -28.42
C LYS A 86 27.47 -26.97 -28.54
N LEU A 87 26.33 -27.58 -28.19
CA LEU A 87 26.13 -29.02 -28.27
C LEU A 87 25.73 -29.48 -29.67
N ASP A 88 24.96 -28.68 -30.40
CA ASP A 88 24.49 -28.96 -31.76
C ASP A 88 24.59 -27.70 -32.65
N PRO A 89 25.78 -27.42 -33.21
CA PRO A 89 26.02 -26.19 -33.98
C PRO A 89 25.30 -26.14 -35.33
N GLU A 90 24.86 -27.28 -35.87
CA GLU A 90 24.14 -27.32 -37.16
C GLU A 90 22.66 -26.93 -37.03
N ASN A 91 22.15 -26.91 -35.79
CA ASN A 91 20.75 -26.66 -35.52
C ASN A 91 20.41 -25.16 -35.55
N LYS A 92 19.75 -24.75 -36.64
CA LYS A 92 19.30 -23.37 -36.87
C LYS A 92 18.27 -22.86 -35.86
N ALA A 93 17.63 -23.74 -35.08
CA ALA A 93 16.63 -23.32 -34.10
C ALA A 93 17.24 -22.48 -32.96
N PHE A 94 18.49 -22.75 -32.57
CA PHE A 94 19.15 -21.97 -31.50
C PHE A 94 19.45 -20.52 -31.88
N PRO A 95 20.10 -20.21 -33.03
CA PRO A 95 20.32 -18.82 -33.42
C PRO A 95 19.00 -18.07 -33.64
N GLU A 96 17.95 -18.71 -34.17
CA GLU A 96 16.62 -18.11 -34.30
C GLU A 96 16.02 -17.72 -32.92
N LEU A 97 16.16 -18.60 -31.91
CA LEU A 97 15.72 -18.30 -30.54
C LEU A 97 16.51 -17.15 -29.90
N ILE A 98 17.82 -17.08 -30.14
CA ILE A 98 18.68 -16.00 -29.64
C ILE A 98 18.30 -14.66 -30.28
N GLU A 99 18.13 -14.62 -31.60
CA GLU A 99 17.71 -13.41 -32.31
C GLU A 99 16.35 -12.93 -31.80
N LYS A 100 15.40 -13.85 -31.64
CA LYS A 100 14.08 -13.54 -31.08
C LYS A 100 14.17 -12.99 -29.66
N ALA A 101 14.97 -13.61 -28.78
CA ALA A 101 15.17 -13.15 -27.41
C ALA A 101 15.72 -11.73 -27.35
N LYS A 102 16.74 -11.42 -28.16
CA LYS A 102 17.34 -10.08 -28.24
C LYS A 102 16.34 -9.04 -28.74
N LYS A 103 15.58 -9.38 -29.78
CA LYS A 103 14.56 -8.47 -30.34
C LYS A 103 13.44 -8.17 -29.33
N ASP A 104 12.98 -9.18 -28.59
CA ASP A 104 11.95 -9.00 -27.57
C ASP A 104 12.50 -8.24 -26.35
N GLN A 105 13.77 -8.46 -25.98
CA GLN A 105 14.49 -7.67 -24.95
C GLN A 105 14.62 -6.19 -25.32
N GLU A 106 15.02 -5.88 -26.57
CA GLU A 106 15.13 -4.50 -27.06
C GLU A 106 13.78 -3.79 -27.07
N LYS A 107 12.71 -4.48 -27.47
CA LYS A 107 11.35 -3.94 -27.42
C LYS A 107 10.89 -3.66 -26.00
N ASP A 108 11.06 -4.59 -25.08
CA ASP A 108 10.71 -4.41 -23.66
C ASP A 108 11.52 -3.26 -23.03
N ALA A 109 12.79 -3.12 -23.39
CA ALA A 109 13.63 -1.99 -22.97
C ALA A 109 13.13 -0.65 -23.56
N ALA A 110 12.75 -0.62 -24.83
CA ALA A 110 12.21 0.57 -25.50
C ALA A 110 10.86 0.99 -24.91
N ASP A 111 9.97 0.05 -24.63
CA ASP A 111 8.66 0.31 -24.03
C ASP A 111 8.83 0.82 -22.59
N LYS A 112 9.74 0.23 -21.81
CA LYS A 112 10.11 0.74 -20.47
C LYS A 112 10.73 2.15 -20.53
N ALA A 113 11.52 2.45 -21.57
CA ALA A 113 12.10 3.78 -21.75
C ALA A 113 11.03 4.84 -22.08
N LYS A 114 10.06 4.50 -22.94
CA LYS A 114 8.91 5.37 -23.24
C LYS A 114 8.06 5.63 -22.00
N LEU A 115 7.72 4.59 -21.25
CA LEU A 115 7.00 4.70 -19.98
C LEU A 115 7.71 5.63 -18.98
N LYS A 116 9.05 5.58 -18.91
CA LYS A 116 9.83 6.49 -18.06
C LYS A 116 9.81 7.93 -18.56
N ALA A 117 9.88 8.15 -19.88
CA ALA A 117 9.79 9.48 -20.46
C ALA A 117 8.40 10.10 -20.21
N ASP A 118 7.33 9.34 -20.47
CA ASP A 118 5.95 9.78 -20.24
C ASP A 118 5.71 10.10 -18.74
N ALA A 119 6.23 9.26 -17.84
CA ALA A 119 6.15 9.52 -16.39
C ALA A 119 6.92 10.77 -15.96
N GLN A 120 8.04 11.08 -16.63
CA GLN A 120 8.83 12.27 -16.35
C GLN A 120 8.15 13.54 -16.87
N ASP A 121 7.51 13.47 -18.04
CA ASP A 121 6.74 14.57 -18.61
C ASP A 121 5.50 14.90 -17.78
N VAL A 122 4.75 13.89 -17.34
CA VAL A 122 3.61 14.07 -16.41
C VAL A 122 4.07 14.72 -15.09
N ARG A 123 5.23 14.33 -14.56
CA ARG A 123 5.79 14.91 -13.33
C ARG A 123 6.20 16.38 -13.52
N VAL A 124 6.75 16.74 -14.68
CA VAL A 124 7.10 18.12 -15.02
C VAL A 124 5.85 18.97 -15.23
N GLU A 125 4.82 18.44 -15.88
CA GLU A 125 3.54 19.13 -16.05
C GLU A 125 2.83 19.39 -14.72
N LEU A 126 2.78 18.39 -13.82
CA LEU A 126 2.23 18.54 -12.47
C LEU A 126 3.01 19.57 -11.64
N HIS A 127 4.34 19.55 -11.72
CA HIS A 127 5.19 20.54 -11.06
C HIS A 127 4.92 21.95 -11.60
N ASN A 128 4.86 22.12 -12.93
CA ASN A 128 4.60 23.42 -13.56
C ASN A 128 3.20 23.95 -13.23
N ALA A 129 2.18 23.09 -13.23
CA ALA A 129 0.82 23.43 -12.80
C ALA A 129 0.76 23.87 -11.32
N SER A 130 1.56 23.25 -10.45
CA SER A 130 1.66 23.66 -9.03
C SER A 130 2.39 25.01 -8.84
N THR A 131 3.32 25.36 -9.73
CA THR A 131 4.06 26.63 -9.69
C THR A 131 3.40 27.77 -10.47
N ALA A 132 2.33 27.51 -11.21
CA ALA A 132 1.55 28.52 -11.91
C ALA A 132 0.86 29.44 -10.89
N ARG A 133 1.53 30.56 -10.59
CA ARG A 133 1.08 31.60 -9.67
C ARG A 133 -0.31 32.10 -10.09
N ALA A 134 -1.28 31.98 -9.18
CA ALA A 134 -2.61 32.56 -9.36
C ALA A 134 -2.50 34.06 -9.75
N PRO A 135 -3.32 34.55 -10.70
CA PRO A 135 -3.25 35.94 -11.12
C PRO A 135 -3.48 36.88 -9.91
N PRO A 136 -2.72 37.98 -9.79
CA PRO A 136 -2.86 38.88 -8.67
C PRO A 136 -4.25 39.53 -8.70
N LYS A 137 -4.96 39.45 -7.56
CA LYS A 137 -6.22 40.18 -7.36
C LYS A 137 -6.02 41.69 -7.61
N PRO A 138 -7.01 42.39 -8.20
CA PRO A 138 -6.90 43.81 -8.48
C PRO A 138 -6.70 44.59 -7.17
N LYS A 139 -5.72 45.51 -7.17
CA LYS A 139 -5.55 46.48 -6.08
C LYS A 139 -6.56 47.60 -6.27
N ASP A 140 -7.60 47.61 -5.43
CA ASP A 140 -8.46 48.78 -5.30
C ASP A 140 -7.72 49.93 -4.60
N LYS A 141 -8.00 51.13 -5.12
CA LYS A 141 -7.39 52.41 -4.78
C LYS A 141 -7.84 52.89 -3.40
N ALA A 142 -6.96 53.70 -2.83
CA ALA A 142 -7.09 54.43 -1.57
C ALA A 142 -8.40 55.21 -1.43
N ASP A 143 -8.92 55.26 -0.21
CA ASP A 143 -9.64 56.42 0.29
C ASP A 143 -9.16 56.81 1.69
N LYS A 144 -9.10 58.12 1.87
CA LYS A 144 -8.43 58.88 2.91
C LYS A 144 -9.07 58.72 4.29
N GLU A 145 -8.23 58.80 5.30
CA GLU A 145 -8.61 59.12 6.68
C GLU A 145 -9.40 60.44 6.75
N ASN A 146 -10.53 60.41 7.44
CA ASN A 146 -11.13 61.60 8.04
C ASN A 146 -11.62 61.21 9.44
N GLU A 147 -11.04 61.84 10.46
CA GLU A 147 -11.45 61.69 11.86
C GLU A 147 -12.90 62.17 12.05
N SER A 148 -13.78 61.26 12.44
CA SER A 148 -14.94 61.59 13.29
C SER A 148 -15.33 60.34 14.07
N GLY A 149 -15.63 60.54 15.35
CA GLY A 149 -15.82 59.48 16.35
C GLY A 149 -16.99 58.53 16.05
N GLU A 150 -16.97 57.41 16.78
CA GLU A 150 -17.86 56.24 16.70
C GLU A 150 -17.41 55.14 15.72
N MET A 151 -16.45 54.32 16.17
CA MET A 151 -16.29 52.97 15.64
C MET A 151 -17.58 52.17 15.82
N ARG A 152 -18.29 51.93 14.71
CA ARG A 152 -19.38 50.97 14.61
C ARG A 152 -18.86 49.57 14.94
N GLY A 153 -19.26 49.02 16.09
CA GLY A 153 -19.03 47.61 16.36
C GLY A 153 -19.40 47.12 17.74
N TYR A 154 -19.21 47.93 18.78
CA TYR A 154 -19.38 47.46 20.16
C TYR A 154 -20.07 48.51 21.03
N LYS A 155 -21.12 48.10 21.75
CA LYS A 155 -21.82 48.90 22.77
C LYS A 155 -21.40 48.40 24.15
N LYS A 156 -21.06 49.32 25.05
CA LYS A 156 -20.86 48.98 26.47
C LYS A 156 -22.22 48.99 27.16
N THR A 157 -22.59 47.86 27.78
CA THR A 157 -23.77 47.78 28.66
C THR A 157 -23.49 48.48 29.99
N ALA A 158 -24.55 48.78 30.77
CA ALA A 158 -24.44 49.48 32.06
C ALA A 158 -23.56 48.73 33.08
N ASP A 159 -23.41 47.41 32.91
CA ASP A 159 -22.55 46.54 33.73
C ASP A 159 -21.07 46.50 33.25
N GLY A 160 -20.69 47.37 32.30
CA GLY A 160 -19.30 47.52 31.84
C GLY A 160 -18.82 46.50 30.80
N ARG A 161 -19.68 45.56 30.36
CA ARG A 161 -19.35 44.59 29.30
C ARG A 161 -19.51 45.18 27.90
N THR A 162 -18.55 44.94 27.03
CA THR A 162 -18.61 45.29 25.60
C THR A 162 -19.30 44.17 24.82
N THR A 163 -20.47 44.45 24.26
CA THR A 163 -21.23 43.53 23.39
C THR A 163 -21.30 44.08 21.97
N SER A 164 -21.49 43.22 20.96
CA SER A 164 -21.65 43.67 19.58
C SER A 164 -22.99 44.40 19.38
N TYR A 165 -23.06 45.30 18.40
CA TYR A 165 -24.24 46.16 18.15
C TYR A 165 -25.54 45.38 17.83
N PHE A 166 -25.45 44.07 17.56
CA PHE A 166 -26.57 43.18 17.27
C PHE A 166 -27.16 42.47 18.51
N HIS A 167 -26.69 42.79 19.72
CA HIS A 167 -27.33 42.31 20.95
C HIS A 167 -28.45 43.24 21.38
N THR A 168 -29.69 42.78 21.18
CA THR A 168 -30.88 43.33 21.82
C THR A 168 -30.96 42.79 23.24
N ASP A 169 -30.79 43.68 24.23
CA ASP A 169 -31.07 43.33 25.62
C ASP A 169 -32.56 42.97 25.73
N ILE A 170 -32.85 41.75 26.21
CA ILE A 170 -34.22 41.28 26.39
C ILE A 170 -34.89 42.22 27.41
N SER A 171 -36.00 42.86 27.02
CA SER A 171 -36.72 43.78 27.90
C SER A 171 -37.20 43.06 29.17
N ASP A 172 -37.35 43.78 30.27
CA ASP A 172 -37.76 43.16 31.53
C ASP A 172 -39.18 42.56 31.47
N GLU A 173 -40.02 43.07 30.56
CA GLU A 173 -41.32 42.46 30.22
C GLU A 173 -41.15 41.13 29.48
N ALA A 174 -40.24 41.06 28.50
CA ALA A 174 -39.94 39.82 27.79
C ALA A 174 -39.29 38.78 28.73
N LYS A 175 -38.43 39.21 29.66
CA LYS A 175 -37.88 38.32 30.71
C LYS A 175 -38.99 37.73 31.58
N LYS A 176 -39.95 38.56 32.02
CA LYS A 176 -41.11 38.10 32.82
C LYS A 176 -42.00 37.13 32.05
N LEU A 177 -42.20 37.34 30.75
CA LEU A 177 -42.98 36.43 29.89
C LEU A 177 -42.28 35.08 29.70
N ILE A 178 -40.96 35.07 29.50
CA ILE A 178 -40.16 33.84 29.38
C ILE A 178 -40.22 33.04 30.68
N GLU A 179 -40.10 33.71 31.83
CA GLU A 179 -40.23 33.06 33.14
C GLU A 179 -41.66 32.53 33.39
N ALA A 180 -42.70 33.28 33.00
CA ALA A 180 -44.10 32.86 33.13
C ALA A 180 -44.45 31.67 32.23
N GLN A 181 -43.80 31.52 31.07
CA GLN A 181 -43.95 30.37 30.17
C GLN A 181 -43.21 29.12 30.66
N GLY A 182 -42.58 29.15 31.84
CA GLY A 182 -41.90 28.00 32.43
C GLY A 182 -40.50 27.74 31.88
N PHE A 183 -39.98 28.61 31.01
CA PHE A 183 -38.57 28.62 30.60
C PHE A 183 -37.71 29.28 31.67
N GLY A 184 -37.73 28.72 32.89
CA GLY A 184 -36.85 29.14 33.97
C GLY A 184 -35.38 28.83 33.68
N LYS A 185 -34.48 29.31 34.56
CA LYS A 185 -33.04 29.02 34.50
C LYS A 185 -32.81 27.50 34.28
N PRO A 186 -31.92 27.11 33.35
CA PRO A 186 -31.72 25.71 33.01
C PRO A 186 -31.44 24.88 34.27
N LYS A 187 -32.34 23.92 34.55
CA LYS A 187 -32.15 22.96 35.63
C LYS A 187 -31.16 21.91 35.18
N LYS A 188 -30.13 21.66 36.00
CA LYS A 188 -29.24 20.52 35.80
C LYS A 188 -30.05 19.26 36.05
N LEU A 189 -30.12 18.36 35.07
CA LEU A 189 -30.73 17.05 35.23
C LEU A 189 -29.79 16.16 36.08
N ASP A 190 -30.35 15.44 37.03
CA ASP A 190 -29.59 14.62 38.00
C ASP A 190 -29.10 13.28 37.42
N ALA A 191 -29.51 12.94 36.20
CA ALA A 191 -29.08 11.74 35.49
C ALA A 191 -28.85 12.02 34.00
N PRO A 192 -27.91 11.31 33.34
CA PRO A 192 -27.83 11.31 31.88
C PRO A 192 -29.15 10.78 31.33
N VAL A 193 -29.77 11.52 30.41
CA VAL A 193 -30.86 10.98 29.59
C VAL A 193 -30.24 9.89 28.73
N GLU A 194 -30.68 8.64 28.90
CA GLU A 194 -30.25 7.57 28.00
C GLU A 194 -30.73 7.92 26.59
N ALA A 195 -29.76 8.13 25.69
CA ALA A 195 -30.03 8.45 24.30
C ALA A 195 -30.47 7.18 23.58
N ASP A 196 -31.69 7.14 23.07
CA ASP A 196 -32.15 6.05 22.20
C ASP A 196 -31.25 5.94 20.96
N ASP A 197 -30.59 4.80 20.77
CA ASP A 197 -29.73 4.55 19.60
C ASP A 197 -30.52 4.69 18.29
N VAL A 198 -30.12 5.63 17.44
CA VAL A 198 -30.70 5.78 16.11
C VAL A 198 -30.25 4.61 15.24
N LYS A 199 -31.20 3.77 14.80
CA LYS A 199 -30.93 2.72 13.82
C LYS A 199 -30.32 3.32 12.55
N GLY A 200 -29.04 3.04 12.29
CA GLY A 200 -28.33 3.47 11.08
C GLY A 200 -27.07 4.31 11.29
N GLY A 201 -26.67 4.58 12.55
CA GLY A 201 -25.37 5.21 12.85
C GLY A 201 -25.28 6.71 12.54
N GLY A 202 -26.41 7.38 12.33
CA GLY A 202 -26.49 8.84 12.23
C GLY A 202 -26.83 9.49 13.58
N SER A 203 -26.57 10.78 13.69
CA SER A 203 -26.85 11.57 14.89
C SER A 203 -28.35 11.77 15.06
N GLN A 204 -28.81 11.77 16.31
CA GLN A 204 -30.22 12.02 16.66
C GLN A 204 -30.77 13.35 16.12
N TRP A 205 -29.89 14.29 15.79
CA TRP A 205 -30.22 15.63 15.32
C TRP A 205 -30.46 15.72 13.80
N ASN A 206 -30.12 14.68 13.03
CA ASN A 206 -30.28 14.68 11.57
C ASN A 206 -31.33 13.66 11.12
N GLN A 207 -32.59 13.92 11.48
CA GLN A 207 -33.71 13.07 11.08
C GLN A 207 -33.94 13.04 9.55
N ALA A 208 -33.43 14.04 8.82
CA ALA A 208 -33.57 14.15 7.37
C ALA A 208 -32.54 13.31 6.58
N GLY A 209 -31.51 12.75 7.24
CA GLY A 209 -30.52 11.88 6.61
C GLY A 209 -29.66 12.57 5.55
N THR A 210 -29.46 13.89 5.64
CA THR A 210 -28.93 14.71 4.56
C THR A 210 -27.46 14.44 4.28
N TYR A 211 -26.60 14.49 5.31
CA TYR A 211 -25.18 14.16 5.30
C TYR A 211 -24.63 14.34 6.72
N GLU A 212 -23.77 13.43 7.20
CA GLU A 212 -22.96 13.59 8.40
C GLU A 212 -21.55 13.09 8.16
N GLU A 213 -20.57 13.73 8.79
CA GLU A 213 -19.18 13.30 8.73
C GLU A 213 -18.59 13.31 10.13
N LYS A 214 -17.94 12.20 10.48
CA LYS A 214 -17.24 12.03 11.75
C LYS A 214 -15.76 11.83 11.48
N GLY A 215 -14.95 12.81 11.87
CA GLY A 215 -13.49 12.71 11.83
C GLY A 215 -12.98 11.67 12.81
N MET A 216 -12.20 10.72 12.33
CA MET A 216 -11.64 9.57 13.05
C MET A 216 -10.10 9.58 13.08
N THR A 217 -9.45 10.62 12.56
CA THR A 217 -7.97 10.73 12.51
C THR A 217 -7.29 10.57 13.87
N LYS A 218 -7.84 11.16 14.94
CA LYS A 218 -7.28 11.00 16.31
C LYS A 218 -7.39 9.57 16.82
N TRP A 219 -8.55 8.94 16.59
CA TRP A 219 -8.77 7.55 16.96
C TRP A 219 -7.80 6.63 16.22
N LEU A 220 -7.57 6.88 14.94
CA LEU A 220 -6.63 6.12 14.13
C LEU A 220 -5.19 6.28 14.64
N GLU A 221 -4.78 7.50 14.97
CA GLU A 221 -3.45 7.79 15.53
C GLU A 221 -3.22 7.03 16.85
N ASP A 222 -4.18 7.09 17.79
CA ASP A 222 -4.11 6.38 19.06
C ASP A 222 -4.11 4.86 18.87
N ARG A 223 -4.92 4.35 17.92
CA ARG A 223 -5.01 2.93 17.65
C ARG A 223 -3.74 2.37 17.01
N LEU A 224 -3.16 3.10 16.06
CA LEU A 224 -1.87 2.75 15.45
C LEU A 224 -0.75 2.76 16.48
N LYS A 225 -0.69 3.78 17.35
CA LYS A 225 0.31 3.83 18.43
C LYS A 225 0.17 2.66 19.40
N SER A 226 -1.06 2.32 19.81
CA SER A 226 -1.31 1.22 20.76
C SER A 226 -1.04 -0.17 20.17
N GLY A 227 -1.27 -0.38 18.87
CA GLY A 227 -1.08 -1.67 18.21
C GLY A 227 0.34 -1.88 17.68
N LEU A 228 0.94 -0.84 17.10
CA LEU A 228 2.20 -0.96 16.38
C LEU A 228 3.42 -0.75 17.26
N VAL A 229 3.35 -0.01 18.36
CA VAL A 229 4.52 0.23 19.23
C VAL A 229 4.77 -1.00 20.12
N GLY A 230 6.01 -1.49 20.13
CA GLY A 230 6.41 -2.63 20.98
C GLY A 230 6.21 -4.01 20.35
N LEU A 231 5.82 -4.10 19.07
CA LEU A 231 5.83 -5.35 18.33
C LEU A 231 7.27 -5.85 18.18
N ARG A 232 7.52 -7.09 18.61
CA ARG A 232 8.85 -7.71 18.61
C ARG A 232 8.86 -8.96 17.75
N PHE A 233 9.83 -9.04 16.84
CA PHE A 233 10.12 -10.22 16.06
C PHE A 233 11.49 -10.77 16.45
N ASN A 234 11.56 -12.03 16.86
CA ASN A 234 12.82 -12.70 17.20
C ASN A 234 13.40 -13.38 15.94
N LEU A 235 14.70 -13.23 15.72
CA LEU A 235 15.39 -13.82 14.58
C LEU A 235 15.51 -15.34 14.78
N PRO A 236 15.22 -16.17 13.75
CA PRO A 236 15.15 -17.62 13.90
C PRO A 236 16.51 -18.32 14.06
N LYS A 237 17.62 -17.68 13.68
CA LYS A 237 18.98 -18.27 13.68
C LYS A 237 19.99 -17.51 14.55
N SER A 238 19.65 -16.35 15.09
CA SER A 238 20.52 -15.52 15.91
C SER A 238 19.76 -15.00 17.13
N ASP A 239 20.46 -14.73 18.24
CA ASP A 239 19.88 -14.18 19.47
C ASP A 239 19.59 -12.66 19.34
N GLY A 240 18.96 -12.30 18.23
CA GLY A 240 18.63 -10.93 17.88
C GLY A 240 17.12 -10.74 17.78
N HIS A 241 16.68 -9.49 17.92
CA HIS A 241 15.29 -9.12 17.76
C HIS A 241 15.16 -7.79 17.04
N ILE A 242 14.04 -7.62 16.34
CA ILE A 242 13.62 -6.37 15.73
C ILE A 242 12.36 -5.92 16.45
N SER A 243 12.34 -4.68 16.92
CA SER A 243 11.20 -4.08 17.62
C SER A 243 10.79 -2.75 17.01
N THR A 244 9.50 -2.49 16.97
CA THR A 244 8.93 -1.19 16.58
C THR A 244 9.00 -0.20 17.75
N MET A 245 9.44 1.02 17.46
CA MET A 245 9.71 2.07 18.46
C MET A 245 8.63 3.12 18.50
N SER A 246 8.21 3.63 17.34
CA SER A 246 7.30 4.75 17.23
C SER A 246 6.52 4.74 15.91
N VAL A 247 5.40 5.46 15.90
CA VAL A 247 4.66 5.80 14.68
C VAL A 247 4.77 7.31 14.50
N ALA A 248 5.26 7.75 13.34
CA ALA A 248 5.55 9.14 13.02
C ALA A 248 4.92 9.56 11.69
N ASP A 249 4.84 10.88 11.46
CA ASP A 249 4.39 11.48 10.20
C ASP A 249 3.02 11.02 9.68
N LEU A 250 2.04 10.82 10.56
CA LEU A 250 0.66 10.54 10.13
C LEU A 250 0.09 11.74 9.36
N LYS A 251 -0.13 11.57 8.06
CA LYS A 251 -0.72 12.56 7.15
C LYS A 251 -1.92 11.96 6.45
N GLY A 252 -2.86 12.82 6.08
CA GLY A 252 -4.11 12.43 5.43
C GLY A 252 -5.29 12.40 6.41
N ASP A 253 -6.41 11.93 5.90
CA ASP A 253 -7.71 12.10 6.52
C ASP A 253 -8.38 10.74 6.71
N CYS A 254 -9.01 10.58 7.88
CA CYS A 254 -9.79 9.40 8.21
C CYS A 254 -11.14 9.90 8.72
N SER A 255 -12.22 9.66 7.97
CA SER A 255 -13.56 10.06 8.34
C SER A 255 -14.63 9.07 7.91
N ILE A 256 -15.67 8.97 8.72
CA ILE A 256 -16.86 8.16 8.43
C ILE A 256 -17.95 9.12 7.96
N SER A 257 -18.37 8.97 6.71
CA SER A 257 -19.45 9.74 6.11
C SER A 257 -20.75 8.92 6.08
N VAL A 258 -21.83 9.51 6.56
CA VAL A 258 -23.18 8.92 6.52
C VAL A 258 -24.06 9.80 5.65
N SER A 259 -24.54 9.28 4.53
CA SER A 259 -25.51 9.98 3.68
C SER A 259 -26.68 9.07 3.38
N ARG A 260 -27.90 9.54 3.65
CA ARG A 260 -29.16 8.79 3.43
C ARG A 260 -29.13 7.37 4.03
N GLY A 261 -28.55 7.23 5.22
CA GLY A 261 -28.41 5.93 5.92
C GLY A 261 -27.32 5.00 5.39
N LYS A 262 -26.58 5.38 4.33
CA LYS A 262 -25.43 4.63 3.83
C LYS A 262 -24.15 5.18 4.43
N ARG A 263 -23.41 4.32 5.15
CA ARG A 263 -22.06 4.61 5.68
C ARG A 263 -21.01 4.43 4.59
N ARG A 264 -20.08 5.37 4.52
CA ARG A 264 -18.87 5.32 3.70
C ARG A 264 -17.68 5.57 4.62
N HIS A 265 -16.72 4.67 4.57
CA HIS A 265 -15.45 4.82 5.27
C HIS A 265 -14.51 5.49 4.29
N LEU A 266 -14.06 6.70 4.64
CA LEU A 266 -13.06 7.43 3.88
C LEU A 266 -11.79 7.36 4.71
N MET A 267 -10.77 6.70 4.18
CA MET A 267 -9.47 6.63 4.79
C MET A 267 -8.44 6.68 3.69
N ASP A 268 -7.60 7.70 3.76
CA ASP A 268 -6.43 7.85 2.92
C ASP A 268 -5.35 8.48 3.82
N VAL A 269 -4.47 7.63 4.33
CA VAL A 269 -3.41 8.06 5.23
C VAL A 269 -2.05 7.51 4.83
N SER A 270 -1.02 8.28 5.13
CA SER A 270 0.39 7.88 5.05
C SER A 270 1.04 8.06 6.41
N PHE A 271 1.92 7.16 6.79
CA PHE A 271 2.67 7.24 8.04
C PHE A 271 3.95 6.41 7.98
N ASN A 272 4.85 6.70 8.92
CA ASN A 272 6.12 5.99 9.08
C ASN A 272 6.09 5.19 10.39
N VAL A 273 6.60 3.96 10.34
CA VAL A 273 6.85 3.14 11.54
C VAL A 273 8.35 2.99 11.72
N GLU A 274 8.88 3.54 12.80
CA GLU A 274 10.29 3.42 13.15
C GLU A 274 10.54 2.08 13.86
N TYR A 275 11.63 1.42 13.48
CA TYR A 275 12.05 0.16 14.10
C TYR A 275 13.53 0.17 14.47
N GLU A 276 13.87 -0.65 15.45
CA GLU A 276 15.24 -0.91 15.90
C GLU A 276 15.52 -2.42 15.85
N ALA A 277 16.60 -2.79 15.19
CA ALA A 277 17.11 -4.16 15.13
C ALA A 277 18.34 -4.30 16.03
N LYS A 278 18.35 -5.29 16.91
CA LYS A 278 19.48 -5.63 17.78
C LYS A 278 19.92 -7.05 17.50
N VAL A 279 21.21 -7.23 17.20
CA VAL A 279 21.83 -8.54 16.97
C VAL A 279 23.14 -8.57 17.75
N GLY A 280 23.18 -9.31 18.86
CA GLY A 280 24.33 -9.31 19.76
C GLY A 280 24.64 -7.90 20.31
N ASN A 281 25.87 -7.43 20.09
CA ASN A 281 26.34 -6.11 20.54
C ASN A 281 26.11 -4.97 19.53
N SER A 282 25.49 -5.26 18.39
CA SER A 282 25.25 -4.27 17.34
C SER A 282 23.77 -3.94 17.25
N SER A 283 23.45 -2.65 17.04
CA SER A 283 22.10 -2.15 16.82
C SER A 283 22.02 -1.34 15.53
N GLY A 284 20.87 -1.37 14.86
CA GLY A 284 20.60 -0.58 13.66
C GLY A 284 19.14 -0.11 13.65
N LYS A 285 18.92 1.10 13.15
CA LYS A 285 17.58 1.71 13.07
C LYS A 285 17.12 1.81 11.62
N GLY A 286 15.81 1.86 11.42
CA GLY A 286 15.21 2.09 10.13
C GLY A 286 13.75 2.51 10.25
N LYS A 287 13.14 2.81 9.12
CA LYS A 287 11.72 3.16 9.04
C LYS A 287 11.02 2.38 7.93
N LEU A 288 9.78 1.99 8.20
CA LEU A 288 8.82 1.48 7.23
C LEU A 288 7.89 2.62 6.84
N ALA A 289 7.96 3.05 5.58
CA ALA A 289 7.07 4.08 5.05
C ALA A 289 5.86 3.42 4.38
N PHE A 290 4.67 3.77 4.87
CA PHE A 290 3.39 3.41 4.29
C PHE A 290 2.89 4.62 3.50
N THR A 291 2.92 4.51 2.17
CA THR A 291 2.61 5.63 1.26
C THR A 291 1.13 5.84 1.06
N GLU A 292 0.35 4.75 1.06
CA GLU A 292 -1.08 4.78 0.81
C GLU A 292 -1.75 3.67 1.62
N VAL A 293 -2.56 4.05 2.61
CA VAL A 293 -3.35 3.14 3.44
C VAL A 293 -4.81 3.53 3.30
N THR A 294 -5.56 2.69 2.59
CA THR A 294 -6.98 2.94 2.26
C THR A 294 -7.91 1.94 2.92
N SER A 295 -9.19 2.29 2.96
CA SER A 295 -10.24 1.40 3.47
C SER A 295 -10.59 0.27 2.50
N ASP A 296 -10.11 0.29 1.26
CA ASP A 296 -10.68 -0.51 0.16
C ASP A 296 -10.17 -1.95 0.09
N GLY A 297 -9.35 -2.36 1.06
CA GLY A 297 -8.96 -3.76 1.27
C GLY A 297 -7.74 -4.20 0.49
N ASP A 298 -7.08 -3.27 -0.21
CA ASP A 298 -5.75 -3.48 -0.77
C ASP A 298 -4.70 -3.44 0.34
N ASP A 299 -3.68 -4.29 0.22
CA ASP A 299 -2.56 -4.26 1.13
C ASP A 299 -1.72 -3.01 0.89
N PRO A 300 -1.40 -2.24 1.94
CA PRO A 300 -0.67 -1.00 1.75
C PRO A 300 0.75 -1.27 1.28
N GLU A 301 1.22 -0.48 0.32
CA GLU A 301 2.60 -0.53 -0.14
C GLU A 301 3.55 -0.13 0.98
N VAL A 302 4.57 -0.96 1.20
CA VAL A 302 5.56 -0.76 2.27
C VAL A 302 6.93 -0.53 1.65
N ARG A 303 7.52 0.63 1.94
CA ARG A 303 8.90 0.93 1.57
C ARG A 303 9.80 0.88 2.79
N ASN A 304 10.81 0.01 2.75
CA ASN A 304 11.84 -0.05 3.79
C ASN A 304 12.95 0.97 3.51
N GLU A 305 13.22 1.85 4.48
CA GLU A 305 14.32 2.81 4.44
C GLU A 305 15.22 2.63 5.69
N PRO A 306 16.28 1.82 5.61
CA PRO A 306 17.24 1.68 6.70
C PRO A 306 18.07 2.96 6.88
N ALA A 307 18.48 3.26 8.10
CA ALA A 307 19.31 4.43 8.38
C ALA A 307 20.72 4.29 7.75
N ALA A 308 21.36 5.42 7.45
CA ALA A 308 22.64 5.45 6.73
C ALA A 308 23.83 4.95 7.58
N ASP A 309 23.69 4.95 8.90
CA ASP A 309 24.70 4.59 9.90
C ASP A 309 24.67 3.11 10.32
N VAL A 310 23.85 2.28 9.66
CA VAL A 310 23.67 0.87 10.03
C VAL A 310 24.90 0.03 9.65
N PRO A 311 25.48 -0.75 10.61
CA PRO A 311 26.59 -1.65 10.33
C PRO A 311 26.28 -2.67 9.21
N PRO A 312 27.26 -3.05 8.36
CA PRO A 312 27.04 -3.95 7.23
C PRO A 312 26.38 -5.28 7.61
N ALA A 313 26.76 -5.86 8.75
CA ALA A 313 26.19 -7.11 9.25
C ALA A 313 24.70 -7.02 9.61
N ILE A 314 24.23 -5.86 10.10
CA ILE A 314 22.81 -5.64 10.38
C ILE A 314 22.06 -5.28 9.10
N ARG A 315 22.72 -4.59 8.16
CA ARG A 315 22.13 -4.24 6.87
C ARG A 315 21.69 -5.47 6.08
N GLU A 316 22.47 -6.54 6.08
CA GLU A 316 22.08 -7.82 5.46
C GLU A 316 20.85 -8.45 6.14
N VAL A 317 20.76 -8.37 7.47
CA VAL A 317 19.59 -8.84 8.22
C VAL A 317 18.35 -7.98 7.91
N LEU A 318 18.50 -6.66 7.84
CA LEU A 318 17.40 -5.77 7.46
C LEU A 318 16.94 -6.03 6.02
N ASP A 319 17.87 -6.23 5.09
CA ASP A 319 17.53 -6.53 3.69
C ASP A 319 16.85 -7.89 3.55
N ALA A 320 17.28 -8.91 4.31
CA ALA A 320 16.70 -10.25 4.26
C ALA A 320 15.33 -10.36 4.93
N PHE A 321 15.04 -9.57 5.96
CA PHE A 321 13.82 -9.74 6.79
C PHE A 321 12.80 -8.60 6.68
N VAL A 322 13.17 -7.48 6.06
CA VAL A 322 12.29 -6.31 5.92
C VAL A 322 11.88 -6.06 4.45
N LYS A 323 12.56 -6.67 3.46
CA LYS A 323 12.17 -6.58 2.04
C LYS A 323 11.17 -7.65 1.55
N PRO A 324 11.22 -8.93 1.99
CA PRO A 324 10.29 -9.92 1.46
C PRO A 324 8.93 -9.87 2.18
N ALA A 325 7.86 -9.66 1.40
CA ALA A 325 6.48 -9.51 1.87
C ALA A 325 5.89 -10.72 2.66
N GLY A 326 6.62 -11.82 2.78
CA GLY A 326 6.13 -13.07 3.38
C GLY A 326 6.80 -13.50 4.69
N GLN A 327 7.92 -12.91 5.10
CA GLN A 327 8.66 -13.33 6.31
C GLN A 327 9.29 -12.13 7.04
N GLY A 328 9.17 -12.08 8.37
CA GLY A 328 9.82 -11.06 9.20
C GLY A 328 8.85 -10.11 9.90
N LEU A 329 9.28 -8.85 10.08
CA LEU A 329 8.51 -7.83 10.81
C LEU A 329 7.34 -7.28 9.98
N GLN A 330 7.53 -7.14 8.66
CA GLN A 330 6.53 -6.58 7.74
C GLN A 330 5.16 -7.28 7.82
N PRO A 331 5.03 -8.63 7.77
CA PRO A 331 3.72 -9.29 7.88
C PRO A 331 3.06 -9.09 9.24
N LEU A 332 3.82 -8.95 10.34
CA LEU A 332 3.25 -8.66 11.66
C LEU A 332 2.65 -7.26 11.73
N VAL A 333 3.38 -6.28 11.17
CA VAL A 333 2.92 -4.89 11.08
C VAL A 333 1.69 -4.80 10.16
N LEU A 334 1.71 -5.47 9.00
CA LEU A 334 0.57 -5.52 8.08
C LEU A 334 -0.66 -6.19 8.71
N ALA A 335 -0.47 -7.26 9.49
CA ALA A 335 -1.58 -7.91 10.19
C ALA A 335 -2.26 -6.98 11.21
N GLU A 336 -1.49 -6.20 11.97
CA GLU A 336 -2.04 -5.23 12.93
C GLU A 336 -2.70 -4.04 12.22
N ILE A 337 -2.18 -3.60 11.07
CA ILE A 337 -2.82 -2.60 10.22
C ILE A 337 -4.15 -3.12 9.68
N ARG A 338 -4.20 -4.35 9.13
CA ARG A 338 -5.45 -4.96 8.65
C ARG A 338 -6.50 -5.04 9.76
N LYS A 339 -6.10 -5.47 10.97
CA LYS A 339 -6.97 -5.49 12.14
C LYS A 339 -7.50 -4.09 12.49
N THR A 340 -6.65 -3.08 12.41
CA THR A 340 -7.05 -1.67 12.63
C THR A 340 -8.06 -1.20 11.57
N ILE A 341 -7.89 -1.58 10.31
CA ILE A 341 -8.82 -1.27 9.20
C ILE A 341 -10.16 -1.98 9.40
N GLU A 342 -10.16 -3.23 9.84
CA GLU A 342 -11.40 -3.97 10.15
C GLU A 342 -12.15 -3.35 11.33
N GLU A 343 -11.43 -2.96 12.40
CA GLU A 343 -12.01 -2.22 13.52
C GLU A 343 -12.59 -0.88 13.07
N TYR A 344 -11.91 -0.18 12.16
CA TYR A 344 -12.40 1.07 11.57
C TYR A 344 -13.69 0.87 10.77
N LYS A 345 -13.77 -0.18 9.95
CA LYS A 345 -14.98 -0.55 9.20
C LYS A 345 -16.16 -0.93 10.09
N GLY A 346 -15.90 -1.34 11.33
CA GLY A 346 -16.92 -1.68 12.32
C GLY A 346 -17.48 -0.48 13.10
N LYS A 347 -16.90 0.73 12.94
CA LYS A 347 -17.23 1.92 13.74
C LYS A 347 -18.43 2.74 13.26
#